data_AF-A0A0F9PVM4-F1
#
_entry.id   AF-A0A0F9PVM4-F1
#
_cell.length_a   1.000
_cell.length_b   1.000
_cell.length_c   1.000
_cell.angle_alpha   90.00
_cell.angle_beta   90.00
_cell.angle_gamma   90.00
#
_symmetry.space_group_name_H-M   'P 1'
#
loop_
_entity.id
_entity.type
_entity.pdbx_description
1 polymer ?
#
loop_
_entity_poly.entity_id
_entity_poly.type
_entity_poly.pdbx_seq_one_letter_code
_entity_poly.pdbx_strand_id
1 'polypeptide(L)'
;MLPALLLPALAKAGLSLLAKAGIRKGMDYVKEKTGIDLGSIELDADGNIPDDKIVELKTAEMEHEESLQQIALEKFKVGEREDTAKMETVNATMQSETKASKWWSSAWRPFWGFTSAIAFLVVSIFVCVLAYKGIIEGDANALAMIPQFITSIAMLFAIPGGILGVTAWHRGKMQRGK
;
A
#
# COMPACT_ATOMS: atom_id res chain seq x y z
N MET A 1 -42.03 8.87 5.81
CA MET A 1 -41.43 9.29 4.52
C MET A 1 -40.45 10.48 4.65
N LEU A 2 -40.04 10.86 5.88
CA LEU A 2 -39.07 11.93 6.16
C LEU A 2 -37.55 11.62 5.92
N PRO A 3 -37.04 10.37 5.89
CA PRO A 3 -35.59 10.15 5.85
C PRO A 3 -34.93 10.39 4.47
N ALA A 4 -35.72 10.47 3.40
CA ALA A 4 -35.19 10.59 2.04
C ALA A 4 -34.68 11.99 1.67
N LEU A 5 -35.18 13.04 2.35
CA LEU A 5 -34.82 14.44 2.07
C LEU A 5 -33.68 14.96 2.97
N LEU A 6 -33.49 14.37 4.15
CA LEU A 6 -32.42 14.75 5.10
C LEU A 6 -31.01 14.37 4.61
N LEU A 7 -30.87 13.21 3.95
CA LEU A 7 -29.58 12.75 3.43
C LEU A 7 -28.98 13.67 2.34
N PRO A 8 -29.75 14.12 1.32
CA PRO A 8 -29.24 15.10 0.36
C PRO A 8 -29.07 16.50 0.96
N ALA A 9 -29.85 16.89 1.98
CA ALA A 9 -29.66 18.15 2.70
C ALA A 9 -28.35 18.17 3.52
N LEU A 10 -28.03 17.07 4.21
CA LEU A 10 -26.75 16.88 4.91
C LEU A 10 -25.55 16.93 3.94
N ALA A 11 -25.69 16.30 2.77
CA ALA A 11 -24.64 16.34 1.73
C ALA A 11 -24.45 17.76 1.16
N LYS A 12 -25.52 18.53 0.98
CA LYS A 12 -25.46 19.94 0.56
C LYS A 12 -24.86 20.87 1.62
N ALA A 13 -25.09 20.58 2.90
CA ALA A 13 -24.52 21.32 4.03
C ALA A 13 -23.03 21.01 4.30
N GLY A 14 -22.42 20.10 3.54
CA GLY A 14 -21.01 19.72 3.67
C GLY A 14 -20.75 18.51 4.58
N LEU A 15 -21.80 17.93 5.19
CA LEU A 15 -21.70 16.80 6.13
C LEU A 15 -21.74 15.44 5.41
N SER A 16 -20.78 15.28 4.50
CA SER A 16 -20.74 14.14 3.58
C SER A 16 -20.42 12.82 4.31
N LEU A 17 -19.76 12.83 5.47
CA LEU A 17 -19.49 11.62 6.25
C LEU A 17 -20.73 11.15 6.99
N LEU A 18 -21.50 12.06 7.58
CA LEU A 18 -22.77 11.72 8.24
C LEU A 18 -23.82 11.24 7.24
N ALA A 19 -23.88 11.85 6.05
CA ALA A 19 -24.73 11.38 4.96
C ALA A 19 -24.33 9.96 4.50
N LYS A 20 -23.03 9.69 4.32
CA LYS A 20 -22.53 8.34 3.96
C LYS A 20 -22.73 7.32 5.08
N ALA A 21 -22.56 7.72 6.34
CA ALA A 21 -22.77 6.88 7.51
C ALA A 21 -24.26 6.53 7.66
N GLY A 22 -25.15 7.51 7.47
CA GLY A 22 -26.60 7.30 7.46
C GLY A 22 -27.07 6.37 6.35
N ILE A 23 -26.51 6.51 5.14
CA ILE A 23 -26.80 5.61 4.00
C ILE A 23 -26.29 4.18 4.27
N ARG A 24 -25.10 4.02 4.87
CA ARG A 24 -24.41 2.74 4.96
C ARG A 24 -24.74 1.94 6.23
N LYS A 25 -25.00 2.60 7.36
CA LYS A 25 -25.22 1.96 8.67
C LYS A 25 -26.56 2.32 9.33
N GLY A 26 -27.37 3.18 8.71
CA GLY A 26 -28.67 3.63 9.24
C GLY A 26 -28.57 4.86 10.14
N MET A 27 -29.68 5.58 10.28
CA MET A 27 -29.73 6.84 11.03
C MET A 27 -29.60 6.67 12.54
N ASP A 28 -29.92 5.47 13.05
CA ASP A 28 -29.74 5.10 14.46
C ASP A 28 -28.26 5.01 14.86
N TYR A 29 -27.39 4.54 13.95
CA TYR A 29 -25.94 4.47 14.18
C TYR A 29 -25.31 5.87 14.25
N VAL A 30 -25.86 6.83 13.50
CA VAL A 30 -25.39 8.22 13.55
C VAL A 30 -25.83 8.87 14.85
N LYS A 31 -27.07 8.66 15.28
CA LYS A 31 -27.61 9.12 16.57
C LYS A 31 -26.81 8.59 17.77
N GLU A 32 -26.39 7.32 17.73
CA GLU A 32 -25.56 6.71 18.78
C GLU A 32 -24.15 7.31 18.85
N LYS A 33 -23.58 7.74 17.72
CA LYS A 33 -22.19 8.23 17.65
C LYS A 33 -22.03 9.73 17.74
N THR A 34 -23.01 10.51 17.29
CA THR A 34 -22.97 11.98 17.38
C THR A 34 -23.84 12.53 18.50
N GLY A 35 -24.68 11.71 19.13
CA GLY A 35 -25.62 12.15 20.18
C GLY A 35 -26.77 13.02 19.65
N ILE A 36 -26.83 13.26 18.34
CA ILE A 36 -27.80 14.17 17.71
C ILE A 36 -28.84 13.35 16.95
N ASP A 37 -30.10 13.56 17.32
CA ASP A 37 -31.25 12.88 16.72
C ASP A 37 -31.58 13.48 15.35
N LEU A 38 -30.93 12.97 14.30
CA LEU A 38 -31.15 13.39 12.92
C LEU A 38 -32.59 13.16 12.44
N GLY A 39 -33.39 12.34 13.15
CA GLY A 39 -34.81 12.10 12.85
C GLY A 39 -35.76 13.20 13.31
N SER A 40 -35.32 14.11 14.20
CA SER A 40 -36.12 15.22 14.72
C SER A 40 -35.69 16.59 14.17
N ILE A 41 -34.77 16.61 13.21
CA ILE A 41 -34.39 17.86 12.51
C ILE A 41 -35.51 18.16 11.52
N GLU A 42 -36.40 19.07 11.92
CA GLU A 42 -37.35 19.69 11.00
C GLU A 42 -36.55 20.51 9.98
N LEU A 43 -36.79 20.22 8.70
CA LEU A 43 -36.21 20.98 7.59
C LEU A 43 -36.95 22.31 7.50
N ASP A 44 -36.20 23.38 7.30
CA ASP A 44 -36.76 24.70 7.05
C ASP A 44 -37.60 24.68 5.75
N ALA A 45 -38.41 25.71 5.49
CA ALA A 45 -39.33 25.77 4.33
C ALA A 45 -38.64 25.55 2.96
N ASP A 46 -37.32 25.73 2.88
CA ASP A 46 -36.48 25.53 1.70
C ASP A 46 -35.77 24.15 1.66
N GLY A 47 -36.04 23.26 2.63
CA GLY A 47 -35.44 21.93 2.71
C GLY A 47 -34.02 21.90 3.27
N ASN A 48 -33.62 22.91 4.05
CA ASN A 48 -32.29 23.03 4.67
C ASN A 48 -32.35 22.76 6.18
N ILE A 49 -31.19 22.43 6.77
CA ILE A 49 -31.02 22.24 8.22
C ILE A 49 -30.76 23.62 8.85
N PRO A 50 -31.37 23.98 9.99
CA PRO A 50 -31.13 25.27 10.64
C PRO A 50 -29.66 25.45 11.05
N ASP A 51 -29.13 26.66 10.85
CA ASP A 51 -27.69 27.01 10.94
C ASP A 51 -27.02 26.63 12.28
N ASP A 52 -27.73 26.70 13.40
CA ASP A 52 -27.22 26.35 14.73
C ASP A 52 -26.93 24.83 14.84
N LYS A 53 -27.78 24.00 14.23
CA LYS A 53 -27.59 22.55 14.17
C LYS A 53 -26.52 22.14 13.16
N ILE A 54 -26.27 22.95 12.14
CA ILE A 54 -25.14 22.74 11.21
C ILE A 54 -23.81 22.91 11.94
N VAL A 55 -23.68 23.91 12.82
CA VAL A 55 -22.43 24.15 13.56
C VAL A 55 -22.14 23.03 14.56
N GLU A 56 -23.16 22.57 15.29
CA GLU A 56 -23.03 21.44 16.23
C GLU A 56 -22.64 20.14 15.50
N LEU A 57 -23.31 19.82 14.39
CA LEU A 57 -23.02 18.64 13.59
C LEU A 57 -21.65 18.70 12.91
N LYS A 58 -21.22 19.89 12.45
CA LYS A 58 -19.89 20.10 11.86
C LYS A 58 -18.79 19.95 12.91
N THR A 59 -19.03 20.39 14.14
CA THR A 59 -18.09 20.20 15.26
C THR A 59 -17.94 18.72 15.59
N ALA A 60 -19.05 17.98 15.67
CA ALA A 60 -19.03 16.53 15.88
C ALA A 60 -18.38 15.75 14.71
N GLU A 61 -18.54 16.22 13.46
CA GLU A 61 -17.86 15.64 12.30
C GLU A 61 -16.35 15.89 12.35
N MET A 62 -15.90 17.10 12.71
CA MET A 62 -14.47 17.42 12.87
C MET A 62 -13.82 16.57 13.98
N GLU A 63 -14.45 16.44 15.14
CA GLU A 63 -13.94 15.59 16.23
C GLU A 63 -13.86 14.12 15.80
N HIS A 64 -14.84 13.64 15.05
CA HIS A 64 -14.81 12.27 14.54
C HIS A 64 -13.72 12.08 13.48
N GLU A 65 -13.54 13.03 12.57
CA GLU A 65 -12.44 13.03 11.60
C GLU A 65 -11.08 13.01 12.28
N GLU A 66 -10.87 13.82 13.32
CA GLU A 66 -9.64 13.80 14.11
C GLU A 66 -9.41 12.43 14.76
N SER A 67 -10.46 11.83 15.34
CA SER A 67 -10.36 10.48 15.93
C SER A 67 -10.00 9.41 14.88
N LEU A 68 -10.58 9.50 13.67
CA LEU A 68 -10.29 8.59 12.57
C LEU A 68 -8.86 8.78 12.05
N GLN A 69 -8.39 10.02 11.95
CA GLN A 69 -7.02 10.33 11.55
C GLN A 69 -6.01 9.83 12.59
N GLN A 70 -6.29 9.99 13.89
CA GLN A 70 -5.45 9.45 14.95
C GLN A 70 -5.38 7.93 14.90
N ILE A 71 -6.52 7.24 14.72
CA ILE A 71 -6.56 5.78 14.56
C ILE A 71 -5.77 5.35 13.30
N ALA A 72 -5.88 6.10 12.20
CA ALA A 72 -5.12 5.80 10.98
C ALA A 72 -3.61 5.95 11.20
N LEU A 73 -3.17 7.02 11.88
CA LEU A 73 -1.78 7.23 12.25
C LEU A 73 -1.25 6.15 13.20
N GLU A 74 -2.07 5.73 14.16
CA GLU A 74 -1.71 4.64 15.07
C GLU A 74 -1.56 3.31 14.34
N LYS A 75 -2.51 2.96 13.46
CA LYS A 75 -2.40 1.78 12.59
C LYS A 75 -1.14 1.80 11.73
N PHE A 76 -0.81 2.96 11.17
CA PHE A 76 0.42 3.12 10.40
C PHE A 76 1.65 2.86 11.27
N LYS A 77 1.73 3.47 12.47
CA LYS A 77 2.84 3.26 13.42
C LYS A 77 2.96 1.80 13.88
N VAL A 78 1.83 1.13 14.14
CA VAL A 78 1.83 -0.29 14.53
C VAL A 78 2.32 -1.17 13.39
N GLY A 79 1.86 -0.93 12.16
CA GLY A 79 2.33 -1.64 10.97
C GLY A 79 3.84 -1.47 10.74
N GLU A 80 4.36 -0.25 10.90
CA GLU A 80 5.80 0.01 10.76
C GLU A 80 6.64 -0.70 11.84
N ARG A 81 6.13 -0.77 13.07
CA ARG A 81 6.79 -1.52 14.17
C ARG A 81 6.81 -3.01 13.91
N GLU A 82 5.70 -3.59 13.44
CA GLU A 82 5.65 -5.01 13.08
C GLU A 82 6.63 -5.35 11.95
N ASP A 83 6.70 -4.50 10.92
CA ASP A 83 7.63 -4.69 9.81
C ASP A 83 9.09 -4.59 10.28
N THR A 84 9.39 -3.64 11.18
CA THR A 84 10.73 -3.50 11.75
C THR A 84 11.10 -4.73 12.58
N ALA A 85 10.20 -5.22 13.44
CA ALA A 85 10.43 -6.41 14.26
C ALA A 85 10.63 -7.67 13.41
N LYS A 86 9.89 -7.83 12.30
CA LYS A 86 10.09 -8.92 11.34
C LYS A 86 11.48 -8.83 10.69
N MET A 87 11.91 -7.64 10.26
CA MET A 87 13.23 -7.45 9.66
C MET A 87 14.37 -7.69 10.66
N GLU A 88 14.21 -7.26 11.91
CA GLU A 88 15.15 -7.54 13.00
C GLU A 88 15.28 -9.05 13.26
N THR A 89 14.17 -9.78 13.30
CA THR A 89 14.15 -11.23 13.50
C THR A 89 14.85 -11.97 12.34
N VAL A 90 14.58 -11.55 11.11
CA VAL A 90 15.25 -12.10 9.91
C VAL A 90 16.75 -11.82 9.95
N ASN A 91 17.16 -10.58 10.26
CA ASN A 91 18.56 -10.21 10.36
C ASN A 91 19.29 -10.95 11.48
N ALA A 92 18.65 -11.14 12.64
CA ALA A 92 19.21 -11.92 13.75
C ALA A 92 19.44 -13.37 13.35
N THR A 93 18.46 -13.97 12.67
CA THR A 93 18.58 -15.34 12.14
C THR A 93 19.69 -15.44 11.10
N MET A 94 19.79 -14.48 10.17
CA MET A 94 20.86 -14.40 9.17
C MET A 94 22.26 -14.30 9.78
N GLN A 95 22.42 -13.47 10.82
CA GLN A 95 23.69 -13.35 11.53
C GLN A 95 24.04 -14.63 12.28
N SER A 96 23.05 -15.32 12.85
CA SER A 96 23.27 -16.60 13.52
C SER A 96 23.71 -17.71 12.55
N GLU A 97 23.14 -17.76 11.33
CA GLU A 97 23.54 -18.69 10.26
C GLU A 97 24.97 -18.42 9.78
N THR A 98 25.35 -17.15 9.69
CA THR A 98 26.69 -16.75 9.25
C THR A 98 27.76 -17.11 10.29
N LYS A 99 27.40 -17.09 11.59
CA LYS A 99 28.27 -17.46 12.70
C LYS A 99 28.31 -18.97 12.98
N ALA A 100 27.49 -19.78 12.29
CA ALA A 100 27.48 -21.23 12.47
C ALA A 100 28.79 -21.85 11.98
N SER A 101 29.33 -22.85 12.71
CA SER A 101 30.62 -23.48 12.40
C SER A 101 30.62 -24.32 11.12
N LYS A 102 29.43 -24.61 10.56
CA LYS A 102 29.28 -25.41 9.35
C LYS A 102 29.52 -24.53 8.12
N TRP A 103 30.65 -24.77 7.43
CA TRP A 103 31.06 -24.06 6.22
C TRP A 103 29.97 -23.94 5.14
N TRP A 104 29.13 -24.96 4.99
CA TRP A 104 28.03 -24.96 4.03
C TRP A 104 26.95 -23.90 4.36
N SER A 105 26.65 -23.70 5.65
CA SER A 105 25.64 -22.74 6.11
C SER A 105 26.11 -21.29 6.02
N SER A 106 27.41 -21.05 6.11
CA SER A 106 27.98 -19.70 5.98
C SER A 106 28.36 -19.36 4.53
N ALA A 107 28.73 -20.35 3.71
CA ALA A 107 29.20 -20.12 2.34
C ALA A 107 28.10 -20.12 1.26
N TRP A 108 26.92 -20.71 1.51
CA TRP A 108 25.89 -20.81 0.46
C TRP A 108 25.36 -19.44 0.01
N ARG A 109 25.21 -18.46 0.90
CA ARG A 109 24.77 -17.09 0.54
C ARG A 109 25.79 -16.36 -0.34
N PRO A 110 27.10 -16.27 0.05
CA PRO A 110 28.13 -15.76 -0.85
C PRO A 110 28.22 -16.51 -2.18
N PHE A 111 28.10 -17.84 -2.18
CA PHE A 111 28.10 -18.66 -3.40
C PHE A 111 27.00 -18.22 -4.37
N TRP A 112 25.75 -18.11 -3.89
CA TRP A 112 24.64 -17.58 -4.70
C TRP A 112 24.87 -16.16 -5.17
N GLY A 113 25.51 -15.31 -4.35
CA GLY A 113 25.95 -13.98 -4.74
C GLY A 113 26.88 -14.01 -5.95
N PHE A 114 27.96 -14.78 -5.89
CA PHE A 114 28.91 -14.93 -7.00
C PHE A 114 28.28 -15.56 -8.24
N THR A 115 27.50 -16.63 -8.09
CA THR A 115 26.80 -17.27 -9.22
C THR A 115 25.84 -16.29 -9.91
N SER A 116 25.09 -15.50 -9.14
CA SER A 116 24.18 -14.50 -9.70
C SER A 116 24.93 -13.35 -10.38
N ALA A 117 26.07 -12.90 -9.83
CA ALA A 117 26.88 -11.87 -10.45
C ALA A 117 27.44 -12.33 -11.80
N ILE A 118 27.93 -13.58 -11.89
CA ILE A 118 28.40 -14.17 -13.15
C ILE A 118 27.24 -14.30 -14.15
N ALA A 119 26.09 -14.81 -13.70
CA ALA A 119 24.91 -14.92 -14.56
C ALA A 119 24.45 -13.56 -15.10
N PHE A 120 24.50 -12.50 -14.27
CA PHE A 120 24.13 -11.15 -14.69
C PHE A 120 25.11 -10.60 -15.73
N LEU A 121 26.41 -10.82 -15.53
CA LEU A 121 27.44 -10.43 -16.50
C LEU A 121 27.24 -11.10 -17.86
N VAL A 122 26.92 -12.40 -17.88
CA VAL A 122 26.63 -13.14 -19.12
C VAL A 122 25.40 -12.56 -19.84
N VAL A 123 24.33 -12.26 -19.09
CA VAL A 123 23.13 -11.63 -19.63
C VAL A 123 23.43 -10.26 -20.21
N SER A 124 24.18 -9.41 -19.50
CA SER A 124 24.53 -8.07 -19.97
C SER A 124 25.32 -8.12 -21.28
N ILE A 125 26.30 -9.03 -21.37
CA ILE A 125 27.05 -9.24 -22.62
C ILE A 125 26.11 -9.70 -23.74
N PHE A 126 25.19 -10.63 -23.46
CA PHE A 126 24.25 -11.12 -24.47
C PHE A 126 23.32 -10.02 -24.99
N VAL A 127 22.82 -9.14 -24.11
CA VAL A 127 22.02 -7.96 -24.52
C VAL A 127 22.85 -7.02 -25.39
N CYS A 128 24.12 -6.78 -25.05
CA CYS A 128 25.01 -5.96 -25.88
C CYS A 128 25.25 -6.58 -27.27
N VAL A 129 25.38 -7.91 -27.36
CA VAL A 129 25.52 -8.61 -28.65
C VAL A 129 24.25 -8.51 -29.49
N LEU A 130 23.06 -8.69 -28.90
CA LEU A 130 21.79 -8.51 -29.61
C LEU A 130 21.60 -7.07 -30.08
N ALA A 131 21.96 -6.09 -29.26
CA ALA A 131 21.93 -4.69 -29.64
C ALA A 131 22.89 -4.38 -30.79
N TYR A 132 24.10 -4.95 -30.77
CA TYR A 132 25.07 -4.83 -31.87
C TYR A 132 24.51 -5.39 -33.18
N LYS A 133 23.96 -6.61 -33.17
CA LYS A 133 23.35 -7.23 -34.36
C LYS A 133 22.15 -6.43 -34.88
N GLY A 134 21.31 -5.96 -33.97
CA GLY A 134 20.14 -5.17 -34.31
C GLY A 134 20.46 -3.83 -34.97
N ILE A 135 21.49 -3.14 -34.47
CA ILE A 135 21.85 -1.78 -34.92
C ILE A 135 22.79 -1.81 -36.14
N ILE A 136 23.80 -2.68 -36.14
CA ILE A 136 24.85 -2.70 -37.18
C ILE A 136 24.50 -3.66 -38.32
N GLU A 137 23.97 -4.85 -38.03
CA GLU A 137 23.62 -5.84 -39.06
C GLU A 137 22.19 -5.62 -39.61
N GLY A 138 21.41 -4.71 -39.00
CA GLY A 138 20.05 -4.35 -39.45
C GLY A 138 19.00 -5.41 -39.15
N ASP A 139 19.27 -6.36 -38.24
CA ASP A 139 18.33 -7.41 -37.88
C ASP A 139 17.25 -6.89 -36.92
N ALA A 140 16.09 -6.53 -37.49
CA ALA A 140 14.93 -6.07 -36.72
C ALA A 140 14.40 -7.12 -35.73
N ASN A 141 14.63 -8.42 -35.98
CA ASN A 141 14.22 -9.47 -35.05
C ASN A 141 15.08 -9.46 -33.79
N ALA A 142 16.39 -9.21 -33.92
CA ALA A 142 17.31 -9.10 -32.78
C ALA A 142 16.91 -7.96 -31.83
N LEU A 143 16.45 -6.82 -32.36
CA LEU A 143 15.91 -5.70 -31.56
C LEU A 143 14.60 -6.08 -30.85
N ALA A 144 13.70 -6.80 -31.53
CA ALA A 144 12.42 -7.22 -30.96
C ALA A 144 12.57 -8.28 -29.84
N MET A 145 13.66 -9.04 -29.82
CA MET A 145 13.93 -10.05 -28.78
C MET A 145 14.44 -9.45 -27.46
N ILE A 146 15.04 -8.25 -27.47
CA ILE A 146 15.64 -7.63 -26.28
C ILE A 146 14.62 -7.47 -25.14
N PRO A 147 13.42 -6.89 -25.35
CA PRO A 147 12.43 -6.75 -24.28
C PRO A 147 12.00 -8.10 -23.69
N GLN A 148 11.73 -9.10 -24.55
CA GLN A 148 11.32 -10.44 -24.11
C GLN A 148 12.40 -11.12 -23.27
N PHE A 149 13.66 -10.94 -23.66
CA PHE A 149 14.81 -11.48 -22.92
C PHE A 149 14.95 -10.83 -21.54
N ILE A 150 14.84 -9.49 -21.47
CA ILE A 150 14.89 -8.74 -20.20
C ILE A 150 13.77 -9.19 -19.25
N THR A 151 12.53 -9.30 -19.73
CA THR A 151 11.39 -9.73 -18.90
C THR A 151 11.56 -11.15 -18.38
N SER A 152 12.02 -12.07 -19.23
CA SER A 152 12.25 -13.48 -18.84
C SER A 152 13.32 -13.60 -17.75
N ILE A 153 14.36 -12.77 -17.84
CA ILE A 153 15.48 -12.78 -16.90
C ILE A 153 15.12 -12.08 -15.60
N ALA A 154 14.32 -11.02 -15.64
CA ALA A 154 13.86 -10.33 -14.43
C ALA A 154 13.17 -11.31 -13.45
N MET A 155 12.37 -12.25 -13.96
CA MET A 155 11.76 -13.28 -13.12
C MET A 155 12.76 -14.30 -12.58
N LEU A 156 13.77 -14.68 -13.37
CA LEU A 156 14.83 -15.59 -12.94
C LEU A 156 15.69 -14.99 -11.81
N PHE A 157 16.00 -13.69 -11.87
CA PHE A 157 16.79 -13.00 -10.87
C PHE A 157 16.03 -12.60 -9.60
N ALA A 158 14.69 -12.70 -9.60
CA ALA A 158 13.88 -12.47 -8.40
C ALA A 158 14.19 -13.49 -7.27
N ILE A 159 14.55 -14.73 -7.63
CA ILE A 159 14.86 -15.80 -6.68
C ILE A 159 16.19 -15.51 -5.94
N PRO A 160 17.34 -15.28 -6.63
CA PRO A 160 18.57 -14.80 -5.99
C PRO A 160 18.36 -13.51 -5.20
N GLY A 161 17.57 -12.57 -5.71
CA GLY A 161 17.24 -11.33 -5.00
C GLY A 161 16.48 -11.57 -3.69
N GLY A 162 15.71 -12.65 -3.57
CA GLY A 162 15.12 -13.13 -2.32
C GLY A 162 16.15 -13.70 -1.35
N ILE A 163 17.06 -14.54 -1.85
CA ILE A 163 18.10 -15.20 -1.06
C ILE A 163 19.09 -14.17 -0.45
N LEU A 164 19.45 -13.16 -1.23
CA LEU A 164 20.34 -12.07 -0.81
C LEU A 164 19.63 -10.99 0.02
N GLY A 165 18.31 -11.10 0.22
CA GLY A 165 17.53 -10.15 1.01
C GLY A 165 17.18 -8.83 0.30
N VAL A 166 17.64 -8.61 -0.94
CA VAL A 166 17.40 -7.39 -1.72
C VAL A 166 15.90 -7.21 -2.05
N THR A 167 15.15 -8.30 -2.27
CA THR A 167 13.70 -8.23 -2.58
C THR A 167 12.81 -8.13 -1.34
N ALA A 168 13.34 -8.30 -0.12
CA ALA A 168 12.58 -8.13 1.12
C ALA A 168 12.21 -6.65 1.35
N TRP A 169 13.09 -5.72 0.95
CA TRP A 169 12.86 -4.28 1.02
C TRP A 169 11.68 -3.80 0.17
N HIS A 170 11.53 -4.35 -1.04
CA HIS A 170 10.49 -3.90 -1.98
C HIS A 170 9.08 -4.42 -1.63
N ARG A 171 8.95 -5.58 -0.98
CA ARG A 171 7.63 -6.10 -0.56
C ARG A 171 6.98 -5.24 0.52
N GLY A 172 7.75 -4.74 1.48
CA GLY A 172 7.26 -3.78 2.49
C GLY A 172 6.82 -2.45 1.88
N LYS A 173 7.52 -1.96 0.85
CA LYS A 173 7.16 -0.70 0.16
C LYS A 173 5.91 -0.84 -0.72
N MET A 174 5.68 -2.00 -1.34
CA MET A 174 4.47 -2.26 -2.14
C MET A 174 3.22 -2.50 -1.29
N GLN A 175 3.37 -2.95 -0.03
CA GLN A 175 2.26 -3.08 0.92
C GLN A 175 1.89 -1.74 1.59
N ARG A 176 2.82 -0.79 1.67
CA ARG A 176 2.60 0.59 2.15
C ARG A 176 1.85 1.50 1.18
N GLY A 177 1.61 1.05 -0.06
CA GLY A 177 0.95 1.82 -1.13
C GLY A 177 -0.50 1.44 -1.42
N LYS A 178 -1.15 0.65 -0.55
CA LYS A 178 -2.58 0.33 -0.59
C LYS A 178 -3.24 0.80 0.69
#